data_AF-A0A4S4LLH3-F1
#
_entry.id   AF-A0A4S4LLH3-F1
#
_cell.length_a   1.000
_cell.length_b   1.000
_cell.length_c   1.000
_cell.angle_alpha   90.00
_cell.angle_beta   90.00
_cell.angle_gamma   90.00
#
_symmetry.space_group_name_H-M   'P 1'
#
loop_
_entity.id
_entity.type
_entity.pdbx_description
1 polymer ?
#
loop_
_entity_poly.entity_id
_entity_poly.type
_entity_poly.pdbx_seq_one_letter_code
_entity_poly.pdbx_strand_id
1 'polypeptide(L)'
;MGRTHTTLKVRNSPARGGKSSGNKTSSTRSVFKVPRTPTKDKTPRSPFEFKPLRQSLYNRPVIAPKNNLYTIREESPEEMGADEGRNNRVARNISTASNCRDSDMDELYNSGGDCSSEASDFEGWDDETTLVAKFQESLPEQSDREKLVNLAYELEGPMQARGDLLKQYLAHTMAPAARKVKNTHKVLEEKVDVAFGVGVLSFDDSCKKIEQLSLQDEEGLSRIYMDTQRNVRELFRQLKDAYKKRDQLWDSLQDSVDKGATRALATLSSLPTGLDDTAAAIEKKSKEVSKSGGMDGKAKQKFLRELLAEM
;
A
#
# COMPACT_ATOMS: atom_id res chain seq x y z
N MET A 1 -37.78 32.18 0.09
CA MET A 1 -37.91 30.71 0.15
C MET A 1 -36.83 30.17 1.07
N GLY A 2 -37.19 29.86 2.32
CA GLY A 2 -36.23 29.46 3.37
C GLY A 2 -35.99 27.95 3.37
N ARG A 3 -34.72 27.54 3.29
CA ARG A 3 -34.30 26.14 3.44
C ARG A 3 -34.17 25.81 4.93
N THR A 4 -35.03 24.92 5.41
CA THR A 4 -34.94 24.35 6.76
C THR A 4 -33.91 23.23 6.79
N HIS A 5 -32.85 23.41 7.57
CA HIS A 5 -31.86 22.37 7.87
C HIS A 5 -32.45 21.36 8.85
N THR A 6 -32.68 20.12 8.39
CA THR A 6 -32.98 18.97 9.25
C THR A 6 -31.69 18.36 9.79
N THR A 7 -31.45 18.50 11.09
CA THR A 7 -30.34 17.86 11.81
C THR A 7 -30.65 16.39 12.06
N LEU A 8 -29.88 15.49 11.46
CA LEU A 8 -29.89 14.06 11.72
C LEU A 8 -29.38 13.77 13.15
N LYS A 9 -30.27 13.26 14.01
CA LYS A 9 -29.91 12.73 15.33
C LYS A 9 -29.22 11.38 15.16
N VAL A 10 -27.92 11.33 15.44
CA VAL A 10 -27.14 10.10 15.60
C VAL A 10 -27.63 9.37 16.86
N ARG A 11 -28.20 8.17 16.66
CA ARG A 11 -28.66 7.29 17.74
C ARG A 11 -27.46 6.47 18.21
N ASN A 12 -26.96 6.77 19.41
CA ASN A 12 -25.90 5.99 20.05
C ASN A 12 -26.47 4.63 20.51
N SER A 13 -25.91 3.54 19.98
CA SER A 13 -26.18 2.18 20.43
C SER A 13 -25.41 1.87 21.73
N PRO A 14 -25.97 1.07 22.66
CA PRO A 14 -25.33 0.79 23.94
C PRO A 14 -24.17 -0.20 23.79
N ALA A 15 -23.07 0.10 24.48
CA ALA A 15 -21.88 -0.71 24.56
C ALA A 15 -22.16 -2.08 25.23
N ARG A 16 -21.89 -3.17 24.51
CA ARG A 16 -21.84 -4.53 25.06
C ARG A 16 -20.55 -4.69 25.86
N GLY A 17 -20.67 -4.70 27.19
CA GLY A 17 -19.59 -5.07 28.10
C GLY A 17 -19.30 -6.58 28.03
N GLY A 18 -18.24 -6.95 27.33
CA GLY A 18 -17.66 -8.29 27.35
C GLY A 18 -16.52 -8.37 28.37
N LYS A 19 -16.77 -9.03 29.51
CA LYS A 19 -15.73 -9.42 30.47
C LYS A 19 -14.88 -10.52 29.84
N SER A 20 -13.66 -10.19 29.43
CA SER A 20 -12.64 -11.16 29.02
C SER A 20 -11.97 -11.74 30.27
N SER A 21 -12.26 -13.00 30.58
CA SER A 21 -11.58 -13.79 31.59
C SER A 21 -10.18 -14.16 31.08
N GLY A 22 -9.15 -13.66 31.77
CA GLY A 22 -7.77 -13.99 31.47
C GLY A 22 -7.46 -15.46 31.75
N ASN A 23 -7.06 -16.20 30.71
CA ASN A 23 -6.30 -17.42 30.87
C ASN A 23 -4.82 -17.11 30.69
N LYS A 24 -4.12 -17.13 31.83
CA LYS A 24 -2.66 -17.12 31.93
C LYS A 24 -2.14 -18.49 31.50
N THR A 25 -1.53 -18.58 30.33
CA THR A 25 -0.63 -19.70 30.01
C THR A 25 0.81 -19.17 30.02
N SER A 26 1.47 -19.44 31.13
CA SER A 26 2.89 -19.23 31.34
C SER A 26 3.69 -20.21 30.47
N SER A 27 4.18 -19.75 29.33
CA SER A 27 5.24 -20.44 28.60
C SER A 27 6.59 -19.86 29.00
N THR A 28 7.27 -20.59 29.87
CA THR A 28 8.67 -20.40 30.26
C THR A 28 9.57 -20.32 29.03
N ARG A 29 10.07 -19.13 28.72
CA ARG A 29 11.13 -18.93 27.73
C ARG A 29 12.48 -19.12 28.43
N SER A 30 13.20 -20.16 28.04
CA SER A 30 14.56 -20.42 28.49
C SER A 30 15.48 -19.26 28.11
N VAL A 31 16.15 -18.71 29.11
CA VAL A 31 17.15 -17.66 28.96
C VAL A 31 18.48 -18.33 28.60
N PHE A 32 18.84 -18.31 27.33
CA PHE A 32 20.21 -18.59 26.91
C PHE A 32 21.12 -17.48 27.46
N LYS A 33 21.92 -17.81 28.47
CA LYS A 33 23.02 -16.97 28.95
C LYS A 33 24.12 -16.95 27.90
N VAL A 34 24.24 -15.85 27.16
CA VAL A 34 25.42 -15.56 26.34
C VAL A 34 26.57 -15.13 27.28
N PRO A 35 27.78 -15.72 27.16
CA PRO A 35 28.92 -15.33 27.99
C PRO A 35 29.34 -13.88 27.73
N ARG A 36 29.48 -13.09 28.80
CA ARG A 36 30.10 -11.76 28.76
C ARG A 36 31.61 -11.92 28.61
N THR A 37 32.18 -11.39 27.54
CA THR A 37 33.62 -11.17 27.43
C THR A 37 34.02 -9.85 28.11
N PRO A 38 35.22 -9.77 28.72
CA PRO A 38 35.65 -8.59 29.44
C PRO A 38 36.26 -7.51 28.53
N THR A 39 35.91 -6.28 28.89
CA THR A 39 36.47 -4.96 28.59
C THR A 39 37.91 -4.85 28.07
N LYS A 40 38.08 -4.05 27.00
CA LYS A 40 39.20 -3.15 26.60
C LYS A 40 38.79 -2.64 25.20
N ASP A 41 38.73 -1.37 24.82
CA ASP A 41 39.50 -0.18 25.15
C ASP A 41 38.64 1.09 25.04
N LYS A 42 38.99 2.11 25.82
CA LYS A 42 38.43 3.46 25.76
C LYS A 42 39.07 4.22 24.59
N THR A 43 38.36 4.36 23.49
CA THR A 43 38.61 5.43 22.51
C THR A 43 37.53 6.50 22.66
N PRO A 44 37.87 7.80 22.64
CA PRO A 44 36.88 8.87 22.68
C PRO A 44 36.07 8.87 21.39
N ARG A 45 34.86 8.29 21.44
CA ARG A 45 33.88 8.32 20.35
C ARG A 45 33.27 9.72 20.25
N SER A 46 33.08 10.15 19.01
CA SER A 46 32.44 11.39 18.61
C SER A 46 31.00 11.50 19.16
N PRO A 47 30.47 12.72 19.33
CA PRO A 47 29.14 12.95 19.94
C PRO A 47 27.96 12.64 18.99
N PHE A 48 28.21 12.01 17.85
CA PHE A 48 27.17 11.62 16.90
C PHE A 48 26.99 10.11 16.91
N GLU A 49 26.23 9.62 17.89
CA GLU A 49 25.64 8.28 17.82
C GLU A 49 24.57 8.26 16.71
N PHE A 50 25.00 7.93 15.49
CA PHE A 50 24.07 7.43 14.48
C PHE A 50 23.49 6.11 14.99
N LYS A 51 22.28 6.18 15.54
CA LYS A 51 21.47 5.00 15.75
C LYS A 51 21.27 4.36 14.37
N PRO A 52 21.73 3.12 14.13
CA PRO A 52 21.41 2.44 12.90
C PRO A 52 19.89 2.41 12.79
N LEU A 53 19.36 2.96 11.69
CA LEU A 53 17.96 2.86 11.33
C LEU A 53 17.60 1.39 11.45
N ARG A 54 16.82 1.07 12.49
CA ARG A 54 16.26 -0.27 12.65
C ARG A 54 15.53 -0.54 11.35
N GLN A 55 16.05 -1.52 10.62
CA GLN A 55 15.35 -2.17 9.53
C GLN A 55 13.91 -2.38 10.00
N SER A 56 13.00 -1.75 9.27
CA SER A 56 11.59 -1.66 9.59
C SER A 56 11.02 -3.00 9.99
N LEU A 57 10.10 -3.01 10.96
CA LEU A 57 9.33 -4.17 11.42
C LEU A 57 8.41 -4.79 10.36
N TYR A 58 8.50 -4.36 9.11
CA TYR A 58 8.02 -5.14 7.98
C TYR A 58 8.97 -6.32 7.78
N ASN A 59 8.79 -7.35 8.62
CA ASN A 59 8.97 -8.74 8.21
C ASN A 59 8.00 -8.98 7.04
N ARG A 60 8.33 -8.43 5.86
CA ARG A 60 7.82 -9.00 4.62
C ARG A 60 8.26 -10.45 4.66
N PRO A 61 7.34 -11.42 4.58
CA PRO A 61 7.74 -12.78 4.26
C PRO A 61 8.64 -12.66 3.04
N VAL A 62 9.87 -13.15 3.14
CA VAL A 62 10.73 -13.32 1.98
C VAL A 62 9.93 -14.18 1.04
N ILE A 63 9.29 -13.56 0.05
CA ILE A 63 8.63 -14.27 -1.03
C ILE A 63 9.74 -15.12 -1.61
N ALA A 64 9.66 -16.43 -1.41
CA ALA A 64 10.65 -17.37 -1.87
C ALA A 64 10.96 -17.08 -3.34
N PRO A 65 12.23 -17.14 -3.77
CA PRO A 65 12.58 -16.93 -5.17
C PRO A 65 11.70 -17.84 -6.03
N LYS A 66 10.98 -17.23 -6.98
CA LYS A 66 9.96 -17.84 -7.86
C LYS A 66 10.55 -18.85 -8.86
N ASN A 67 11.60 -19.59 -8.51
CA ASN A 67 12.26 -20.52 -9.40
C ASN A 67 11.77 -21.97 -9.27
N ASN A 68 10.86 -22.27 -8.34
CA ASN A 68 10.33 -23.63 -8.11
C ASN A 68 8.79 -23.68 -8.03
N LEU A 69 8.08 -22.79 -8.72
CA LEU A 69 6.66 -23.07 -8.99
C LEU A 69 6.64 -24.13 -10.09
N TYR A 70 6.29 -25.36 -9.71
CA TYR A 70 5.93 -26.42 -10.65
C TYR A 70 4.97 -25.82 -11.66
N THR A 71 5.37 -25.79 -12.93
CA THR A 71 4.46 -25.57 -14.03
C THR A 71 3.34 -26.58 -13.88
N ILE A 72 2.13 -26.08 -13.62
CA ILE A 72 0.91 -26.86 -13.77
C ILE A 72 0.88 -27.19 -15.26
N ARG A 73 1.34 -28.41 -15.58
CA ARG A 73 1.24 -28.99 -16.91
C ARG A 73 -0.23 -29.35 -17.07
N GLU A 74 -1.00 -28.45 -17.67
CA GLU A 74 -2.29 -28.80 -18.23
C GLU A 74 -2.04 -29.83 -19.34
N GLU A 75 -2.16 -31.11 -18.99
CA GLU A 75 -2.30 -32.17 -19.98
C GLU A 75 -3.71 -32.04 -20.57
N SER A 76 -3.80 -31.28 -21.66
CA SER A 76 -4.96 -31.31 -22.56
C SER A 76 -5.01 -32.70 -23.21
N PRO A 77 -6.12 -33.45 -23.06
CA PRO A 77 -6.24 -34.73 -23.72
C PRO A 77 -6.56 -34.51 -25.20
N GLU A 78 -5.71 -35.11 -26.04
CA GLU A 78 -6.01 -35.56 -27.41
C GLU A 78 -6.37 -34.51 -28.46
N GLU A 79 -5.38 -34.13 -29.28
CA GLU A 79 -5.60 -33.97 -30.72
C GLU A 79 -4.42 -34.62 -31.46
N MET A 80 -4.60 -35.88 -31.84
CA MET A 80 -3.89 -36.48 -32.97
C MET A 80 -4.50 -35.91 -34.25
N GLY A 81 -3.75 -35.11 -35.00
CA GLY A 81 -4.16 -34.74 -36.35
C GLY A 81 -3.42 -33.55 -36.92
N ALA A 82 -2.39 -33.84 -37.70
CA ALA A 82 -1.93 -33.10 -38.87
C ALA A 82 -2.48 -31.67 -39.07
N ASP A 83 -1.61 -30.67 -39.00
CA ASP A 83 -1.19 -30.02 -40.24
C ASP A 83 0.11 -29.24 -40.03
N GLU A 84 1.03 -29.43 -40.96
CA GLU A 84 2.26 -28.67 -41.06
C GLU A 84 1.96 -27.33 -41.74
N GLY A 85 2.35 -26.25 -41.08
CA GLY A 85 2.96 -25.14 -41.80
C GLY A 85 2.28 -23.79 -41.67
N ARG A 86 3.17 -22.80 -41.80
CA ARG A 86 2.96 -21.38 -42.06
C ARG A 86 2.76 -20.46 -40.84
N ASN A 87 3.86 -19.72 -40.64
CA ASN A 87 3.91 -18.28 -40.37
C ASN A 87 4.23 -17.84 -38.93
N ASN A 88 5.46 -18.14 -38.52
CA ASN A 88 6.18 -17.33 -37.55
C ASN A 88 6.61 -15.99 -38.19
N ARG A 89 5.75 -14.98 -38.08
CA ARG A 89 6.13 -13.57 -38.22
C ARG A 89 5.21 -12.74 -37.33
N VAL A 90 5.75 -12.25 -36.22
CA VAL A 90 5.71 -10.86 -35.74
C VAL A 90 6.23 -10.86 -34.30
N ALA A 91 7.55 -10.75 -34.17
CA ALA A 91 8.16 -10.12 -33.03
C ALA A 91 8.19 -8.61 -33.33
N ARG A 92 7.25 -7.84 -32.78
CA ARG A 92 7.35 -6.38 -32.67
C ARG A 92 6.65 -5.87 -31.40
N ASN A 93 7.49 -5.37 -30.50
CA ASN A 93 7.31 -4.14 -29.74
C ASN A 93 6.23 -4.10 -28.65
N ILE A 94 6.53 -4.70 -27.50
CA ILE A 94 5.96 -4.29 -26.20
C ILE A 94 6.88 -3.21 -25.63
N SER A 95 6.62 -1.95 -25.96
CA SER A 95 7.15 -0.77 -25.27
C SER A 95 6.49 0.48 -25.84
N THR A 96 5.25 0.83 -25.47
CA THR A 96 4.72 2.21 -25.42
C THR A 96 3.34 2.22 -24.74
N ALA A 97 3.12 3.19 -23.83
CA ALA A 97 1.85 3.63 -23.19
C ALA A 97 1.24 2.68 -22.13
N SER A 98 1.12 2.97 -20.83
CA SER A 98 1.24 4.19 -20.03
C SER A 98 0.50 5.41 -20.57
N ASN A 99 -0.78 5.25 -20.88
CA ASN A 99 -1.75 6.35 -20.90
C ASN A 99 -3.19 5.81 -20.82
N CYS A 100 -3.57 5.24 -19.67
CA CYS A 100 -4.97 4.95 -19.36
C CYS A 100 -5.50 6.12 -18.52
N ARG A 101 -5.89 7.19 -19.22
CA ARG A 101 -6.74 8.25 -18.66
C ARG A 101 -8.18 7.87 -18.93
N ASP A 102 -8.97 7.94 -17.87
CA ASP A 102 -10.42 7.94 -17.84
C ASP A 102 -11.01 8.70 -19.04
N SER A 103 -11.69 8.01 -19.94
CA SER A 103 -12.70 8.58 -20.84
C SER A 103 -13.56 7.43 -21.38
N ASP A 104 -14.85 7.50 -21.03
CA ASP A 104 -15.99 7.08 -21.84
C ASP A 104 -16.17 5.58 -22.09
N MET A 105 -16.68 4.95 -21.03
CA MET A 105 -17.35 3.65 -21.04
C MET A 105 -18.80 3.86 -21.46
N ASP A 106 -19.03 4.21 -22.73
CA ASP A 106 -20.37 4.44 -23.28
C ASP A 106 -20.40 4.22 -24.80
N GLU A 107 -19.93 3.08 -25.30
CA GLU A 107 -20.27 2.63 -26.66
C GLU A 107 -19.85 1.17 -26.89
N LEU A 108 -20.67 0.43 -27.66
CA LEU A 108 -20.50 -0.95 -28.15
C LEU A 108 -21.25 -2.08 -27.42
N TYR A 109 -22.52 -1.84 -27.10
CA TYR A 109 -23.57 -2.86 -27.22
C TYR A 109 -24.10 -2.93 -28.67
N ASN A 110 -23.21 -3.04 -29.66
CA ASN A 110 -23.63 -3.12 -31.07
C ASN A 110 -22.70 -4.01 -31.92
N SER A 111 -22.70 -5.30 -31.59
CA SER A 111 -22.37 -6.39 -32.51
C SER A 111 -23.42 -7.46 -32.20
N GLY A 112 -24.63 -7.39 -32.77
CA GLY A 112 -24.84 -7.42 -34.21
C GLY A 112 -24.27 -8.76 -34.69
N GLY A 113 -24.87 -9.88 -34.28
CA GLY A 113 -26.16 -10.27 -34.82
C GLY A 113 -25.95 -10.99 -36.15
N ASP A 114 -24.97 -11.91 -36.21
CA ASP A 114 -24.81 -12.83 -37.33
C ASP A 114 -25.49 -14.16 -36.95
N CYS A 115 -26.80 -14.07 -36.74
CA CYS A 115 -27.67 -15.24 -36.67
C CYS A 115 -27.96 -15.67 -38.10
N SER A 116 -27.19 -16.64 -38.55
CA SER A 116 -27.72 -17.82 -39.25
C SER A 116 -28.78 -17.49 -40.31
N SER A 117 -28.30 -16.97 -41.44
CA SER A 117 -28.99 -17.12 -42.73
C SER A 117 -28.82 -18.57 -43.20
N GLU A 118 -29.42 -19.54 -42.49
CA GLU A 118 -29.85 -20.78 -43.13
C GLU A 118 -31.04 -20.42 -44.02
N ALA A 119 -30.70 -20.01 -45.24
CA ALA A 119 -31.62 -19.97 -46.36
C ALA A 119 -32.29 -21.33 -46.44
N SER A 120 -33.53 -21.36 -45.95
CA SER A 120 -34.49 -22.44 -46.10
C SER A 120 -34.70 -22.67 -47.60
N ASP A 121 -33.90 -23.57 -48.17
CA ASP A 121 -34.07 -24.21 -49.49
C ASP A 121 -35.32 -25.12 -49.53
N PHE A 122 -36.41 -24.69 -48.89
CA PHE A 122 -37.70 -25.38 -48.81
C PHE A 122 -38.79 -24.65 -49.60
N GLU A 123 -38.40 -23.82 -50.57
CA GLU A 123 -39.30 -23.01 -51.40
C GLU A 123 -39.68 -23.72 -52.72
N GLY A 124 -39.87 -25.04 -52.66
CA GLY A 124 -40.12 -25.89 -53.83
C GLY A 124 -41.15 -27.00 -53.62
N TRP A 125 -41.96 -26.91 -52.56
CA TRP A 125 -43.07 -27.84 -52.29
C TRP A 125 -44.46 -27.21 -52.46
N ASP A 126 -44.56 -26.06 -53.13
CA ASP A 126 -45.85 -25.46 -53.56
C ASP A 126 -46.46 -26.21 -54.76
N ASP A 127 -46.48 -27.54 -54.64
CA ASP A 127 -46.97 -28.51 -55.61
C ASP A 127 -48.31 -29.11 -55.13
N GLU A 128 -49.04 -28.38 -54.26
CA GLU A 128 -50.40 -28.74 -53.85
C GLU A 128 -51.32 -28.92 -55.08
N THR A 129 -51.07 -28.15 -56.14
CA THR A 129 -51.79 -28.26 -57.41
C THR A 129 -51.40 -29.51 -58.21
N THR A 130 -50.14 -29.95 -58.15
CA THR A 130 -49.63 -31.16 -58.84
C THR A 130 -50.14 -32.45 -58.19
N LEU A 131 -50.28 -32.48 -56.86
CA LEU A 131 -50.92 -33.59 -56.16
C LEU A 131 -52.43 -33.64 -56.44
N VAL A 132 -53.13 -32.50 -56.38
CA VAL A 132 -54.56 -32.43 -56.67
C VAL A 132 -54.86 -32.78 -58.14
N ALA A 133 -54.01 -32.40 -59.09
CA ALA A 133 -54.15 -32.78 -60.50
C ALA A 133 -54.09 -34.31 -60.71
N LYS A 134 -53.18 -35.02 -60.02
CA LYS A 134 -53.10 -36.49 -60.09
C LYS A 134 -54.29 -37.21 -59.43
N PHE A 135 -54.93 -36.59 -58.44
CA PHE A 135 -56.14 -37.13 -57.83
C PHE A 135 -57.41 -36.85 -58.64
N GLN A 136 -57.44 -35.80 -59.47
CA GLN A 136 -58.61 -35.47 -60.30
C GLN A 136 -58.70 -36.27 -61.61
N GLU A 137 -57.58 -36.75 -62.17
CA GLU A 137 -57.57 -37.53 -63.42
C GLU A 137 -58.04 -38.99 -63.27
N SER A 138 -58.25 -39.49 -62.06
CA SER A 138 -58.69 -40.86 -61.79
C SER A 138 -59.94 -40.88 -60.92
N LEU A 139 -61.07 -40.43 -61.47
CA LEU A 139 -62.39 -40.67 -60.86
C LEU A 139 -62.74 -42.15 -61.04
N PRO A 140 -62.68 -42.96 -59.97
CA PRO A 140 -62.90 -44.38 -60.11
C PRO A 140 -64.41 -44.65 -60.12
N GLU A 141 -64.84 -45.67 -60.86
CA GLU A 141 -66.26 -46.08 -60.91
C GLU A 141 -66.80 -46.32 -59.48
N GLN A 142 -68.09 -46.08 -59.22
CA GLN A 142 -68.69 -46.16 -57.86
C GLN A 142 -68.34 -47.43 -57.06
N SER A 143 -68.08 -48.56 -57.74
CA SER A 143 -67.59 -49.82 -57.15
C SER A 143 -66.23 -49.68 -56.44
N ASP A 144 -65.35 -48.84 -56.95
CA ASP A 144 -63.98 -48.69 -56.45
C ASP A 144 -63.90 -47.72 -55.27
N ARG A 145 -64.89 -46.81 -55.14
CA ARG A 145 -65.04 -45.95 -53.96
C ARG A 145 -65.37 -46.76 -52.71
N GLU A 146 -66.23 -47.77 -52.81
CA GLU A 146 -66.53 -48.68 -51.69
C GLU A 146 -65.33 -49.54 -51.31
N LYS A 147 -64.55 -50.02 -52.30
CA LYS A 147 -63.28 -50.73 -52.05
C LYS A 147 -62.25 -49.83 -51.37
N LEU A 148 -62.15 -48.56 -51.77
CA LEU A 148 -61.27 -47.57 -51.13
C LEU A 148 -61.66 -47.30 -49.68
N VAL A 149 -62.96 -47.20 -49.39
CA VAL A 149 -63.47 -47.04 -48.03
C VAL A 149 -63.17 -48.29 -47.19
N ASN A 150 -63.39 -49.49 -47.72
CA ASN A 150 -63.04 -50.73 -47.03
C ASN A 150 -61.53 -50.86 -46.80
N LEU A 151 -60.70 -50.46 -47.77
CA LEU A 151 -59.25 -50.41 -47.62
C LEU A 151 -58.83 -49.43 -46.52
N ALA A 152 -59.47 -48.26 -46.44
CA ALA A 152 -59.21 -47.29 -45.38
C ALA A 152 -59.54 -47.86 -43.99
N TYR A 153 -60.68 -48.56 -43.85
CA TYR A 153 -61.03 -49.25 -42.60
C TYR A 153 -60.09 -50.41 -42.28
N GLU A 154 -59.63 -51.16 -43.28
CA GLU A 154 -58.61 -52.21 -43.09
C GLU A 154 -57.23 -51.64 -42.70
N LEU A 155 -56.88 -50.43 -43.16
CA LEU A 155 -55.63 -49.75 -42.81
C LEU A 155 -55.66 -49.06 -41.44
N GLU A 156 -56.82 -48.62 -40.97
CA GLU A 156 -56.97 -47.85 -39.74
C GLU A 156 -56.38 -48.59 -38.52
N GLY A 157 -56.76 -49.86 -38.35
CA GLY A 157 -56.25 -50.72 -37.28
C GLY A 157 -54.72 -50.86 -37.23
N PRO A 158 -54.05 -51.33 -38.30
CA PRO A 158 -52.59 -51.46 -38.33
C PRO A 158 -51.86 -50.10 -38.26
N MET A 159 -52.42 -49.02 -38.82
CA MET A 159 -51.83 -47.68 -38.66
C MET A 159 -51.91 -47.19 -37.22
N GLN A 160 -53.04 -47.38 -36.54
CA GLN A 160 -53.21 -47.01 -35.14
C GLN A 160 -52.29 -47.82 -34.24
N ALA A 161 -52.22 -49.15 -34.44
CA ALA A 161 -51.30 -50.03 -33.72
C ALA A 161 -49.83 -49.61 -33.90
N ARG A 162 -49.43 -49.23 -35.12
CA ARG A 162 -48.08 -48.74 -35.40
C ARG A 162 -47.82 -47.35 -34.79
N GLY A 163 -48.83 -46.47 -34.81
CA GLY A 163 -48.76 -45.17 -34.16
C GLY A 163 -48.56 -45.29 -32.65
N ASP A 164 -49.27 -46.20 -32.00
CA ASP A 164 -49.14 -46.44 -30.57
C ASP A 164 -47.81 -47.09 -30.20
N LEU A 165 -47.31 -48.02 -31.04
CA LEU A 165 -45.95 -48.56 -30.89
C LEU A 165 -44.89 -47.47 -31.00
N LEU A 166 -45.03 -46.53 -31.96
CA LEU A 166 -44.10 -45.41 -32.12
C LEU A 166 -44.14 -44.46 -30.93
N LYS A 167 -45.33 -44.15 -30.39
CA LYS A 167 -45.47 -43.34 -29.16
C LYS A 167 -44.79 -44.03 -27.97
N GLN A 168 -44.98 -45.34 -27.81
CA GLN A 168 -44.32 -46.10 -26.75
C GLN A 168 -42.79 -46.11 -26.92
N TYR A 169 -42.31 -46.31 -28.16
CA TYR A 169 -40.88 -46.24 -28.47
C TYR A 169 -40.29 -44.88 -28.13
N LEU A 170 -40.95 -43.79 -28.55
CA LEU A 170 -40.51 -42.42 -28.29
C LEU A 170 -40.55 -42.09 -26.78
N ALA A 171 -41.58 -42.53 -26.05
CA ALA A 171 -41.61 -42.43 -24.61
C ALA A 171 -40.46 -43.22 -23.96
N HIS A 172 -40.16 -44.43 -24.45
CA HIS A 172 -39.10 -45.28 -23.91
C HIS A 172 -37.70 -44.73 -24.19
N THR A 173 -37.49 -44.05 -25.31
CA THR A 173 -36.20 -43.44 -25.67
C THR A 173 -36.01 -42.05 -25.06
N MET A 174 -37.03 -41.20 -25.05
CA MET A 174 -36.93 -39.82 -24.54
C MET A 174 -37.03 -39.72 -23.02
N ALA A 175 -37.82 -40.57 -22.36
CA ALA A 175 -37.99 -40.47 -20.90
C ALA A 175 -36.67 -40.68 -20.12
N PRO A 176 -35.80 -41.66 -20.46
CA PRO A 176 -34.49 -41.79 -19.83
C PRO A 176 -33.59 -40.56 -20.05
N ALA A 177 -33.59 -39.99 -21.26
CA ALA A 177 -32.82 -38.79 -21.56
C ALA A 177 -33.31 -37.59 -20.72
N ALA A 178 -34.63 -37.35 -20.68
CA ALA A 178 -35.22 -36.30 -19.86
C ALA A 178 -34.94 -36.48 -18.36
N ARG A 179 -35.00 -37.72 -17.85
CA ARG A 179 -34.63 -38.05 -16.46
C ARG A 179 -33.14 -37.78 -16.20
N LYS A 180 -32.26 -38.10 -17.14
CA LYS A 180 -30.82 -37.82 -17.02
C LYS A 180 -30.56 -36.31 -16.93
N VAL A 181 -31.16 -35.51 -17.81
CA VAL A 181 -31.06 -34.04 -17.79
C VAL A 181 -31.59 -33.46 -16.48
N LYS A 182 -32.75 -33.93 -16.01
CA LYS A 182 -33.30 -33.52 -14.71
C LYS A 182 -32.34 -33.84 -13.56
N ASN A 183 -31.75 -35.03 -13.55
CA ASN A 183 -30.81 -35.43 -12.51
C ASN A 183 -29.52 -34.62 -12.55
N THR A 184 -28.99 -34.29 -13.73
CA THR A 184 -27.79 -33.46 -13.84
C THR A 184 -28.04 -32.04 -13.36
N HIS A 185 -29.19 -31.43 -13.71
CA HIS A 185 -29.57 -30.12 -13.18
C HIS A 185 -29.71 -30.13 -11.67
N LYS A 186 -30.34 -31.17 -11.11
CA LYS A 186 -30.45 -31.32 -9.65
C LYS A 186 -29.07 -31.41 -8.99
N VAL A 187 -28.12 -32.12 -9.57
CA VAL A 187 -26.74 -32.22 -9.04
C VAL A 187 -26.00 -30.89 -9.14
N LEU A 188 -26.17 -30.13 -10.22
CA LEU A 188 -25.62 -28.78 -10.37
C LEU A 188 -26.14 -27.85 -9.28
N GLU A 189 -27.47 -27.80 -9.10
CA GLU A 189 -28.13 -26.94 -8.12
C GLU A 189 -27.71 -27.30 -6.68
N GLU A 190 -27.69 -28.59 -6.33
CA GLU A 190 -27.38 -29.03 -4.96
C GLU A 190 -25.89 -28.94 -4.61
N LYS A 191 -24.98 -29.16 -5.56
CA LYS A 191 -23.54 -29.28 -5.27
C LYS A 191 -22.73 -28.09 -5.76
N VAL A 192 -22.96 -27.65 -6.99
CA VAL A 192 -22.12 -26.64 -7.64
C VAL A 192 -22.54 -25.25 -7.18
N ASP A 193 -23.82 -24.94 -7.23
CA ASP A 193 -24.32 -23.59 -6.89
C ASP A 193 -24.09 -23.25 -5.42
N VAL A 194 -24.29 -24.23 -4.51
CA VAL A 194 -24.02 -24.05 -3.08
C VAL A 194 -22.54 -23.80 -2.82
N ALA A 195 -21.65 -24.61 -3.40
CA ALA A 195 -20.21 -24.45 -3.22
C ALA A 195 -19.69 -23.14 -3.82
N PHE A 196 -20.21 -22.77 -4.99
CA PHE A 196 -19.91 -21.50 -5.64
C PHE A 196 -20.37 -20.31 -4.78
N GLY A 197 -21.60 -20.35 -4.27
CA GLY A 197 -22.13 -19.31 -3.38
C GLY A 197 -21.29 -19.14 -2.11
N VAL A 198 -20.87 -20.24 -1.47
CA VAL A 198 -19.94 -20.20 -0.33
C VAL A 198 -18.59 -19.60 -0.73
N GLY A 199 -18.08 -19.96 -1.91
CA GLY A 199 -16.86 -19.39 -2.48
C GLY A 199 -16.95 -17.87 -2.62
N VAL A 200 -18.01 -17.36 -3.25
CA VAL A 200 -18.24 -15.92 -3.44
C VAL A 200 -18.33 -15.18 -2.10
N LEU A 201 -19.05 -15.72 -1.11
CA LEU A 201 -19.14 -15.11 0.22
C LEU A 201 -17.78 -15.09 0.94
N SER A 202 -17.02 -16.17 0.88
CA SER A 202 -15.68 -16.23 1.49
C SER A 202 -14.68 -15.27 0.85
N PHE A 203 -14.82 -15.04 -0.47
CA PHE A 203 -14.03 -14.06 -1.21
C PHE A 203 -14.39 -12.63 -0.78
N ASP A 204 -15.68 -12.29 -0.72
CA ASP A 204 -16.16 -10.99 -0.22
C ASP A 204 -15.67 -10.71 1.21
N ASP A 205 -15.75 -11.68 2.12
CA ASP A 205 -15.20 -11.57 3.48
C ASP A 205 -13.69 -11.31 3.48
N SER A 206 -12.95 -11.91 2.54
CA SER A 206 -11.51 -11.70 2.40
C SER A 206 -11.20 -10.30 1.86
N CYS A 207 -11.96 -9.83 0.88
CA CYS A 207 -11.87 -8.46 0.36
C CYS A 207 -12.13 -7.43 1.46
N LYS A 208 -13.19 -7.59 2.26
CA LYS A 208 -13.50 -6.71 3.40
C LYS A 208 -12.38 -6.67 4.44
N LYS A 209 -11.74 -7.81 4.73
CA LYS A 209 -10.59 -7.87 5.65
C LYS A 209 -9.38 -7.11 5.09
N ILE A 210 -9.10 -7.25 3.80
CA ILE A 210 -8.00 -6.54 3.13
C ILE A 210 -8.27 -5.03 3.12
N GLU A 211 -9.50 -4.62 2.81
CA GLU A 211 -9.92 -3.22 2.87
C GLU A 211 -9.75 -2.64 4.28
N GLN A 212 -10.19 -3.38 5.31
CA GLN A 212 -10.03 -2.96 6.71
C GLN A 212 -8.55 -2.82 7.10
N LEU A 213 -7.69 -3.75 6.68
CA LEU A 213 -6.24 -3.64 6.91
C LEU A 213 -5.65 -2.42 6.20
N SER A 214 -6.05 -2.16 4.95
CA SER A 214 -5.61 -0.99 4.20
C SER A 214 -5.98 0.32 4.89
N LEU A 215 -7.20 0.43 5.44
CA LEU A 215 -7.63 1.60 6.20
C LEU A 215 -6.82 1.79 7.49
N GLN A 216 -6.54 0.70 8.21
CA GLN A 216 -5.70 0.75 9.41
C GLN A 216 -4.26 1.17 9.12
N ASP A 217 -3.69 0.68 8.02
CA ASP A 217 -2.35 1.05 7.58
C ASP A 217 -2.27 2.52 7.18
N GLU A 218 -3.29 3.04 6.46
CA GLU A 218 -3.40 4.46 6.11
C GLU A 218 -3.48 5.35 7.36
N GLU A 219 -4.34 5.00 8.32
CA GLU A 219 -4.43 5.69 9.60
C GLU A 219 -3.10 5.65 10.37
N GLY A 220 -2.43 4.49 10.40
CA GLY A 220 -1.14 4.30 11.04
C GLY A 220 -0.06 5.19 10.42
N LEU A 221 0.00 5.22 9.09
CA LEU A 221 0.94 6.06 8.35
C LEU A 221 0.67 7.56 8.61
N SER A 222 -0.59 7.97 8.61
CA SER A 222 -1.00 9.34 8.91
C SER A 222 -0.59 9.77 10.32
N ARG A 223 -0.77 8.90 11.32
CA ARG A 223 -0.31 9.18 12.70
C ARG A 223 1.21 9.33 12.80
N ILE A 224 1.98 8.43 12.18
CA ILE A 224 3.44 8.50 12.17
C ILE A 224 3.91 9.77 11.45
N TYR A 225 3.28 10.13 10.33
CA TYR A 225 3.57 11.36 9.61
C TYR A 225 3.34 12.60 10.49
N MET A 226 2.19 12.69 11.15
CA MET A 226 1.90 13.82 12.05
C MET A 226 2.86 13.89 13.23
N ASP A 227 3.27 12.75 13.79
CA ASP A 227 4.22 12.71 14.90
C ASP A 227 5.63 13.10 14.47
N THR A 228 6.12 12.59 13.34
CA THR A 228 7.41 13.00 12.77
C THR A 228 7.42 14.50 12.43
N GLN A 229 6.34 15.03 11.87
CA GLN A 229 6.21 16.46 11.60
C GLN A 229 6.26 17.29 12.89
N ARG A 230 5.59 16.84 13.95
CA ARG A 230 5.66 17.48 15.28
C ARG A 230 7.08 17.46 15.84
N ASN A 231 7.76 16.32 15.76
CA ASN A 231 9.13 16.16 16.23
C ASN A 231 10.11 17.08 15.48
N VAL A 232 9.99 17.15 14.15
CA VAL A 232 10.81 18.05 13.32
C VAL A 232 10.59 19.51 13.72
N ARG A 233 9.34 19.95 13.93
CA ARG A 233 9.07 21.32 14.39
C ARG A 233 9.70 21.60 15.76
N GLU A 234 9.63 20.63 16.67
CA GLU A 234 10.23 20.73 18.00
C GLU A 234 11.75 20.84 17.94
N LEU A 235 12.41 20.04 17.09
CA LEU A 235 13.85 20.13 16.86
C LEU A 235 14.25 21.50 16.28
N PHE A 236 13.49 22.04 15.32
CA PHE A 236 13.74 23.39 14.79
C PHE A 236 13.56 24.47 15.86
N ARG A 237 12.58 24.31 16.77
CA ARG A 237 12.39 25.22 17.90
C ARG A 237 13.61 25.19 18.83
N GLN A 238 14.05 23.99 19.23
CA GLN A 238 15.23 23.82 20.08
C GLN A 238 16.50 24.38 19.42
N LEU A 239 16.67 24.18 18.12
CA LEU A 239 17.79 24.72 17.36
C LEU A 239 17.78 26.25 17.37
N LYS A 240 16.62 26.88 17.12
CA LYS A 240 16.46 28.33 17.17
C LYS A 240 16.75 28.88 18.56
N ASP A 241 16.30 28.21 19.62
CA ASP A 241 16.56 28.60 21.00
C ASP A 241 18.06 28.47 21.35
N ALA A 242 18.74 27.44 20.85
CA ALA A 242 20.19 27.28 21.01
C ALA A 242 20.99 28.39 20.30
N TYR A 243 20.60 28.78 19.08
CA TYR A 243 21.21 29.90 18.38
C TYR A 243 21.04 31.22 19.13
N LYS A 244 19.83 31.51 19.64
CA LYS A 244 19.60 32.69 20.48
C LYS A 244 20.50 32.72 21.72
N LYS A 245 20.66 31.59 22.41
CA LYS A 245 21.56 31.48 23.57
C LYS A 245 23.01 31.73 23.19
N ARG A 246 23.45 31.19 22.05
CA ARG A 246 24.80 31.43 21.54
C ARG A 246 25.03 32.91 21.26
N ASP A 247 24.07 33.57 20.60
CA ASP A 247 24.19 34.99 20.27
C ASP A 247 24.24 35.84 21.55
N GLN A 248 23.42 35.53 22.57
CA GLN A 248 23.49 36.17 23.89
C GLN A 248 24.85 35.98 24.59
N LEU A 249 25.43 34.77 24.51
CA LEU A 249 26.76 34.50 25.07
C LEU A 249 27.85 35.28 24.33
N TRP A 250 27.69 35.43 23.01
CA TRP A 250 28.61 36.22 22.20
C TRP A 250 28.56 37.70 22.58
N ASP A 251 27.37 38.28 22.70
CA ASP A 251 27.18 39.66 23.15
C ASP A 251 27.80 39.87 24.54
N SER A 252 27.55 38.95 25.47
CA SER A 252 28.13 39.00 26.82
C SER A 252 29.65 38.89 26.83
N LEU A 253 30.24 38.07 25.94
CA LEU A 253 31.68 37.94 25.80
C LEU A 253 32.29 39.22 25.23
N GLN A 254 31.68 39.77 24.18
CA GLN A 254 32.09 41.02 23.56
C GLN A 254 32.08 42.17 24.58
N ASP A 255 31.00 42.32 25.34
CA ASP A 255 30.91 43.29 26.43
C ASP A 255 32.03 43.12 27.47
N SER A 256 32.37 41.88 27.83
CA SER A 256 33.44 41.59 28.79
C SER A 256 34.81 41.93 28.24
N VAL A 257 35.06 41.66 26.96
CA VAL A 257 36.30 42.01 26.26
C VAL A 257 36.43 43.52 26.14
N ASP A 258 35.39 44.23 25.75
CA ASP A 258 35.37 45.69 25.64
C ASP A 258 35.61 46.36 27.00
N LYS A 259 34.98 45.85 28.08
CA LYS A 259 35.27 46.29 29.46
C LYS A 259 36.69 45.97 29.91
N GLY A 260 37.27 44.87 29.45
CA GLY A 260 38.67 44.52 29.70
C GLY A 260 39.61 45.48 28.99
N ALA A 261 39.37 45.72 27.70
CA ALA A 261 40.17 46.60 26.85
C ALA A 261 40.11 48.05 27.33
N THR A 262 38.92 48.57 27.66
CA THR A 262 38.75 49.93 28.20
C THR A 262 39.46 50.11 29.54
N ARG A 263 39.41 49.12 30.44
CA ARG A 263 40.19 49.14 31.69
C ARG A 263 41.70 49.13 31.43
N ALA A 264 42.17 48.25 30.55
CA ALA A 264 43.59 48.18 30.19
C ALA A 264 44.09 49.49 29.54
N LEU A 265 43.30 50.06 28.63
CA LEU A 265 43.58 51.36 28.02
C LEU A 265 43.60 52.49 29.06
N ALA A 266 42.64 52.50 30.00
CA ALA A 266 42.63 53.47 31.08
C ALA A 266 43.91 53.37 31.94
N THR A 267 44.31 52.15 32.34
CA THR A 267 45.55 51.94 33.10
C THR A 267 46.79 52.35 32.33
N LEU A 268 46.85 52.06 31.03
CA LEU A 268 47.98 52.44 30.17
C LEU A 268 48.03 53.97 29.99
N SER A 269 46.88 54.63 29.89
CA SER A 269 46.78 56.09 29.75
C SER A 269 47.13 56.85 31.04
N SER A 270 46.89 56.26 32.22
CA SER A 270 47.30 56.83 33.51
C SER A 270 48.75 56.53 33.89
N LEU A 271 49.42 55.61 33.18
CA LEU A 271 50.79 55.21 33.47
C LEU A 271 51.79 56.36 33.26
N PRO A 272 51.75 57.15 32.16
CA PRO A 272 52.63 58.31 31.98
C PRO A 272 52.49 59.33 33.11
N THR A 273 51.26 59.67 33.53
CA THR A 273 51.04 60.60 34.64
C THR A 273 51.61 60.06 35.95
N GLY A 274 51.44 58.76 36.23
CA GLY A 274 52.06 58.12 37.40
C GLY A 274 53.59 58.07 37.33
N LEU A 275 54.16 57.88 36.14
CA LEU A 275 55.60 57.97 35.89
C LEU A 275 56.12 59.41 36.10
N ASP A 276 55.40 60.42 35.62
CA ASP A 276 55.74 61.83 35.82
C ASP A 276 55.67 62.21 37.31
N ASP A 277 54.64 61.76 38.03
CA ASP A 277 54.48 62.01 39.46
C ASP A 277 55.59 61.33 40.29
N THR A 278 55.93 60.08 39.97
CA THR A 278 57.02 59.35 40.64
C THR A 278 58.38 59.95 40.31
N ALA A 279 58.61 60.39 39.06
CA ALA A 279 59.81 61.11 38.66
C ALA A 279 59.95 62.44 39.43
N ALA A 280 58.87 63.24 39.52
CA ALA A 280 58.85 64.47 40.29
C ALA A 280 59.10 64.24 41.80
N ALA A 281 58.56 63.16 42.37
CA ALA A 281 58.79 62.78 43.77
C ALA A 281 60.26 62.38 44.03
N ILE A 282 60.87 61.60 43.12
CA ILE A 282 62.29 61.23 43.19
C ILE A 282 63.18 62.48 43.08
N GLU A 283 62.89 63.38 42.13
CA GLU A 283 63.61 64.64 42.00
C GLU A 283 63.52 65.49 43.27
N LYS A 284 62.33 65.58 43.88
CA LYS A 284 62.12 66.31 45.13
C LYS A 284 62.93 65.70 46.28
N LYS A 285 62.82 64.38 46.51
CA LYS A 285 63.61 63.68 47.55
C LYS A 285 65.12 63.80 47.30
N SER A 286 65.56 63.72 46.04
CA SER A 286 66.97 63.90 45.66
C SER A 286 67.49 65.31 46.00
N LYS A 287 66.69 66.35 45.71
CA LYS A 287 66.99 67.75 46.10
C LYS A 287 67.04 67.92 47.62
N GLU A 288 66.16 67.28 48.38
CA GLU A 288 66.16 67.30 49.86
C GLU A 288 67.42 66.64 50.44
N VAL A 289 67.80 65.45 49.96
CA VAL A 289 69.03 64.75 50.37
C VAL A 289 70.29 65.56 50.02
N SER A 290 70.28 66.28 48.89
CA SER A 290 71.41 67.13 48.50
C SER A 290 71.53 68.36 49.40
N LYS A 291 70.41 68.92 49.88
CA LYS A 291 70.37 70.04 50.82
C LYS A 291 70.68 69.63 52.26
N SER A 292 70.38 68.40 52.67
CA SER A 292 70.60 67.93 54.04
C SER A 292 72.07 67.67 54.39
N GLY A 293 73.00 67.78 53.43
CA GLY A 293 74.42 68.22 53.55
C GLY A 293 75.38 67.56 54.54
N GLY A 294 74.91 66.79 55.52
CA GLY A 294 75.67 66.31 56.67
C GLY A 294 75.23 64.93 57.17
N MET A 295 74.47 64.17 56.36
CA MET A 295 74.21 62.75 56.68
C MET A 295 75.47 61.92 56.38
N ASP A 296 76.00 61.31 57.44
CA ASP A 296 77.13 60.37 57.42
C ASP A 296 76.96 59.32 56.30
N GLY A 297 78.05 58.99 55.59
CA GLY A 297 77.99 58.22 54.33
C GLY A 297 77.31 56.85 54.46
N LYS A 298 77.30 56.28 55.67
CA LYS A 298 76.59 55.05 56.01
C LYS A 298 75.06 55.20 56.00
N ALA A 299 74.52 56.35 56.45
CA ALA A 299 73.09 56.61 56.45
C ALA A 299 72.55 56.80 55.02
N LYS A 300 73.32 57.46 54.16
CA LYS A 300 72.98 57.64 52.74
C LYS A 300 72.93 56.30 51.99
N GLN A 301 73.86 55.38 52.29
CA GLN A 301 73.87 54.04 51.69
C GLN A 301 72.69 53.18 52.17
N LYS A 302 72.32 53.27 53.45
CA LYS A 302 71.15 52.54 53.98
C LYS A 302 69.85 53.05 53.37
N PHE A 303 69.70 54.37 53.23
CA PHE A 303 68.54 55.00 52.59
C PHE A 303 68.41 54.62 51.11
N LEU A 304 69.52 54.63 50.34
CA LEU A 304 69.50 54.19 48.94
C LEU A 304 69.09 52.71 48.77
N ARG A 305 69.49 51.84 49.71
CA ARG A 305 69.05 50.44 49.71
C ARG A 305 67.58 50.29 50.06
N GLU A 306 67.08 51.09 51.00
CA GLU A 306 65.67 51.09 51.38
C GLU A 306 64.78 51.58 50.22
N LEU A 307 65.20 52.63 49.52
CA LEU A 307 64.49 53.16 48.34
C LEU A 307 64.48 52.19 47.15
N LEU A 308 65.53 51.38 47.00
CA LEU A 308 65.59 50.29 46.01
C LEU A 308 64.76 49.06 46.39
N ALA A 309 64.42 48.90 47.66
CA ALA A 309 63.59 47.80 48.15
C ALA A 309 62.10 48.14 48.16
N GLU A 310 61.76 49.44 48.10
CA GLU A 310 60.38 49.94 48.13
C GLU A 310 59.78 50.17 46.72
N MET A 311 60.61 50.15 45.67
CA MET A 311 60.19 50.08 44.25
C MET A 311 60.02 48.63 43.79
#